data_AF-A0A352SC79-F1
#
_entry.id   AF-A0A352SC79-F1
#
_cell.length_a   1.000
_cell.length_b   1.000
_cell.length_c   1.000
_cell.angle_alpha   90.00
_cell.angle_beta   90.00
_cell.angle_gamma   90.00
#
_symmetry.space_group_name_H-M   'P 1'
#
loop_
_entity.id
_entity.type
_entity.pdbx_description
1 polymer ?
#
loop_
_entity_poly.entity_id
_entity_poly.type
_entity_poly.pdbx_seq_one_letter_code
_entity_poly.pdbx_strand_id
1 'polypeptide(L)'
;NCFQNGILPLILDEALVSELMNLARHAIPFKVDLQHKVVEAGDRRWSFDIDPLRREMLLQGLDEIGGTLLEDNQIRAWQAADRQRRPWVWDLSEANADSGSGVKSC
;
A
#
# COMPACT_ATOMS: atom_id res chain seq x y z
N ASN A 1 8.77 8.57 6.26
CA ASN A 1 8.82 9.19 4.91
C ASN A 1 9.77 8.54 3.89
N CYS A 2 10.52 7.46 4.19
CA CYS A 2 11.23 6.66 3.17
C CYS A 2 10.55 5.31 2.92
N PHE A 3 10.02 4.69 3.98
CA PHE A 3 9.16 3.51 3.88
C PHE A 3 7.86 3.82 3.13
N GLN A 4 7.29 5.02 3.37
CA GLN A 4 6.15 5.67 2.70
C GLN A 4 6.18 5.77 1.16
N ASN A 5 7.31 5.41 0.53
CA ASN A 5 7.50 5.51 -0.92
C ASN A 5 8.05 4.20 -1.52
N GLY A 6 8.00 3.08 -0.80
CA GLY A 6 8.52 1.80 -1.28
C GLY A 6 10.04 1.77 -1.50
N ILE A 7 10.78 2.66 -0.84
CA ILE A 7 12.25 2.68 -0.89
C ILE A 7 12.78 1.72 0.19
N LEU A 8 13.65 0.79 -0.23
CA LEU A 8 14.33 -0.17 0.65
C LEU A 8 15.72 0.35 1.03
N PRO A 9 15.89 1.00 2.22
CA PRO A 9 17.22 1.32 2.72
C PRO A 9 17.91 0.05 3.21
N LEU A 10 19.00 -0.34 2.55
CA LEU A 10 19.86 -1.46 2.94
C LEU A 10 21.16 -0.95 3.55
N ILE A 11 21.56 -1.55 4.66
CA ILE A 11 22.89 -1.36 5.24
C ILE A 11 23.78 -2.47 4.68
N LEU A 12 24.82 -2.08 3.94
CA LEU A 12 25.73 -2.97 3.25
C LEU A 12 27.17 -2.57 3.54
N ASP A 13 28.09 -3.53 3.52
CA ASP A 13 29.51 -3.28 3.69
C ASP A 13 30.07 -2.42 2.54
N GLU A 14 31.04 -1.56 2.84
CA GLU A 14 31.60 -0.62 1.87
C GLU A 14 32.20 -1.32 0.64
N ALA A 15 32.88 -2.44 0.84
CA ALA A 15 33.44 -3.26 -0.24
C ALA A 15 32.34 -3.76 -1.20
N LEU A 16 31.19 -4.18 -0.64
CA LEU A 16 30.04 -4.62 -1.41
C LEU A 16 29.43 -3.46 -2.19
N VAL A 17 29.28 -2.30 -1.56
CA VAL A 17 28.75 -1.09 -2.24
C VAL A 17 29.63 -0.71 -3.42
N SER A 18 30.96 -0.74 -3.27
CA SER A 18 31.90 -0.45 -4.36
C SER A 18 31.76 -1.43 -5.54
N GLU A 19 31.58 -2.71 -5.23
CA GLU A 19 31.36 -3.77 -6.22
C GLU A 19 30.03 -3.57 -6.98
N LEU A 20 28.93 -3.33 -6.27
CA LEU A 20 27.62 -3.05 -6.85
C LEU A 20 27.66 -1.79 -7.72
N MET A 21 28.32 -0.73 -7.27
CA MET A 21 28.52 0.50 -8.05
C MET A 21 29.30 0.24 -9.34
N ASN A 22 30.30 -0.65 -9.30
CA ASN A 22 31.02 -1.03 -10.50
C ASN A 22 30.13 -1.79 -11.48
N LEU A 23 29.32 -2.73 -11.01
CA LEU A 23 28.37 -3.48 -11.86
C LEU A 23 27.31 -2.54 -12.46
N ALA A 24 26.85 -1.54 -11.69
CA ALA A 24 25.91 -0.54 -12.16
C ALA A 24 26.49 0.34 -13.29
N ARG A 25 27.78 0.69 -13.23
CA ARG A 25 28.47 1.40 -14.33
C ARG A 25 28.48 0.61 -15.63
N HIS A 26 28.43 -0.72 -15.55
CA HIS A 26 28.35 -1.62 -16.72
C HIS A 26 26.91 -1.93 -17.14
N ALA A 27 25.92 -1.20 -16.61
CA ALA A 27 24.50 -1.38 -16.88
C ALA A 27 23.98 -2.81 -16.63
N ILE A 28 24.59 -3.52 -15.69
CA ILE A 28 24.13 -4.86 -15.29
C ILE A 28 22.82 -4.71 -14.51
N PRO A 29 21.76 -5.46 -14.87
CA PRO A 29 20.50 -5.39 -14.15
C PRO A 29 20.64 -5.99 -12.75
N PHE A 30 20.04 -5.33 -11.77
CA PHE A 30 19.95 -5.80 -10.39
C PHE A 30 18.56 -6.35 -10.13
N LYS A 31 18.52 -7.46 -9.41
CA LYS A 31 17.29 -8.04 -8.87
C LYS A 31 17.43 -8.15 -7.36
N VAL A 32 16.46 -7.62 -6.64
CA VAL A 32 16.45 -7.69 -5.17
C VAL A 32 15.28 -8.56 -4.75
N ASP A 33 15.58 -9.68 -4.10
CA ASP A 33 14.61 -10.58 -3.51
C ASP A 33 14.55 -10.33 -1.99
N LEU A 34 13.47 -9.69 -1.56
CA LEU A 34 13.25 -9.35 -0.16
C LEU A 34 12.82 -10.56 0.69
N GLN A 35 12.20 -11.58 0.08
CA GLN A 35 11.76 -12.80 0.79
C GLN A 35 12.98 -13.62 1.21
N HIS A 36 13.91 -13.81 0.29
CA HIS A 36 15.14 -14.56 0.51
C HIS A 36 16.31 -13.69 1.03
N LYS A 37 16.11 -12.37 1.14
CA LYS A 37 17.12 -11.38 1.54
C LYS A 37 18.38 -11.42 0.67
N VAL A 38 18.16 -11.38 -0.64
CA VAL A 38 19.21 -11.57 -1.64
C VAL A 38 19.22 -10.43 -2.66
N VAL A 39 20.41 -9.98 -3.05
CA VAL A 39 20.64 -9.18 -4.26
C VAL A 39 21.35 -10.04 -5.30
N GLU A 40 20.85 -10.03 -6.52
CA GLU A 40 21.40 -10.70 -7.71
C GLU A 40 21.80 -9.65 -8.74
N ALA A 41 23.01 -9.77 -9.31
CA ALA A 41 23.47 -8.93 -10.42
C ALA A 41 24.39 -9.74 -11.34
N GLY A 42 23.93 -9.98 -12.57
CA GLY A 42 24.59 -10.93 -13.48
C GLY A 42 24.68 -12.32 -12.83
N ASP A 43 25.89 -12.87 -12.72
CA ASP A 43 26.16 -14.19 -12.14
C ASP A 43 26.48 -14.15 -10.63
N ARG A 44 26.36 -12.99 -9.99
CA ARG A 44 26.72 -12.80 -8.58
C ARG A 44 25.48 -12.66 -7.70
N ARG A 45 25.60 -13.17 -6.48
CA ARG A 45 24.52 -13.22 -5.48
C ARG A 45 25.09 -12.86 -4.11
N TRP A 46 24.43 -11.92 -3.43
CA TRP A 46 24.80 -11.52 -2.07
C TRP A 46 23.60 -11.56 -1.16
N SER A 47 23.79 -12.03 0.07
CA SER A 47 22.81 -11.91 1.14
C SER A 47 22.96 -10.57 1.85
N PHE A 48 21.85 -9.92 2.17
CA PHE A 48 21.84 -8.73 3.02
C PHE A 48 21.03 -9.00 4.29
N ASP A 49 21.26 -8.17 5.31
CA ASP A 49 20.43 -8.20 6.50
C ASP A 49 19.51 -6.98 6.57
N ILE A 50 18.32 -7.21 7.11
CA ILE A 50 17.29 -6.20 7.30
C ILE A 50 16.51 -6.52 8.55
N ASP A 51 16.13 -5.47 9.27
CA ASP A 51 15.25 -5.58 10.43
C ASP A 51 13.95 -6.33 10.06
N PRO A 52 13.56 -7.37 10.82
CA PRO A 52 12.39 -8.21 10.49
C PRO A 52 11.09 -7.43 10.35
N LEU A 53 10.87 -6.41 11.19
CA LEU A 53 9.67 -5.59 11.17
C LEU A 53 9.61 -4.77 9.88
N ARG A 54 10.74 -4.15 9.48
CA ARG A 54 10.81 -3.42 8.20
C ARG A 54 10.60 -4.31 7.00
N ARG A 55 11.13 -5.53 7.02
CA ARG A 55 10.91 -6.53 5.96
C ARG A 55 9.43 -6.87 5.83
N GLU A 56 8.75 -7.11 6.94
CA GLU A 56 7.34 -7.48 6.94
C GLU A 56 6.46 -6.34 6.43
N MET A 57 6.74 -5.09 6.83
CA MET A 57 6.05 -3.91 6.31
C MET A 57 6.17 -3.77 4.78
N LEU A 58 7.38 -3.97 4.24
CA LEU A 58 7.63 -3.88 2.81
C LEU A 58 7.03 -5.06 2.02
N LEU A 59 7.07 -6.28 2.56
CA LEU A 59 6.48 -7.47 1.92
C LEU A 59 4.95 -7.40 1.90
N GLN A 60 4.34 -6.86 2.95
CA GLN A 60 2.89 -6.72 3.05
C GLN A 60 2.37 -5.48 2.29
N GLY A 61 3.27 -4.66 1.72
CA GLY A 61 2.90 -3.40 1.06
C GLY A 61 2.15 -2.45 2.00
N LEU A 62 2.38 -2.58 3.31
CA LEU A 62 1.70 -1.84 4.36
C LEU A 62 2.23 -0.41 4.39
N ASP A 63 1.64 0.42 3.54
CA ASP A 63 2.01 1.82 3.53
C ASP A 63 0.85 2.81 3.48
N GLU A 64 -0.40 2.33 3.46
CA GLU A 64 -1.59 3.09 3.94
C GLU A 64 -2.93 2.33 3.74
N ILE A 65 -3.01 1.28 2.90
CA ILE A 65 -4.31 0.68 2.50
C ILE A 65 -4.62 -0.66 3.19
N GLY A 66 -3.67 -1.29 3.90
CA GLY A 66 -3.93 -2.56 4.61
C GLY A 66 -4.72 -2.40 5.91
N GLY A 67 -4.56 -1.27 6.61
CA GLY A 67 -5.30 -0.98 7.84
C GLY A 67 -6.77 -0.68 7.57
N THR A 68 -7.06 0.08 6.50
CA THR A 68 -8.43 0.42 6.12
C THR A 68 -9.24 -0.80 5.65
N LEU A 69 -8.59 -1.79 5.02
CA LEU A 69 -9.25 -3.05 4.62
C LEU A 69 -9.64 -3.92 5.82
N LEU A 70 -8.90 -3.87 6.92
CA LEU A 70 -9.28 -4.54 8.19
C LEU A 70 -10.45 -3.82 8.88
N GLU A 71 -10.65 -2.54 8.60
CA GLU A 71 -11.78 -1.76 9.10
C GLU A 71 -12.99 -1.74 8.17
N ASP A 72 -12.94 -2.30 6.96
CA ASP A 72 -14.12 -2.30 6.07
C ASP A 72 -15.34 -2.96 6.73
N ASN A 73 -15.12 -4.06 7.47
CA ASN A 73 -16.18 -4.70 8.25
C ASN A 73 -16.68 -3.83 9.42
N GLN A 74 -15.79 -3.13 10.12
CA GLN A 74 -16.16 -2.25 11.24
C GLN A 74 -16.89 -0.99 10.75
N ILE A 75 -16.42 -0.41 9.65
CA ILE A 75 -17.06 0.70 8.96
C ILE A 75 -18.45 0.28 8.49
N ARG A 76 -18.59 -0.88 7.82
CA ARG A 76 -19.91 -1.39 7.39
C ARG A 76 -20.85 -1.66 8.57
N ALA A 77 -20.35 -2.28 9.65
CA ALA A 77 -21.14 -2.54 10.84
C ALA A 77 -21.61 -1.25 11.52
N TRP A 78 -20.72 -0.26 11.63
CA TRP A 78 -21.06 1.06 12.14
C TRP A 78 -22.07 1.78 11.23
N GLN A 79 -21.86 1.79 9.91
CA GLN A 79 -22.78 2.41 8.95
C GLN A 79 -24.16 1.75 8.96
N ALA A 80 -24.24 0.42 9.12
CA ALA A 80 -25.52 -0.29 9.22
C ALA A 80 -26.27 0.08 10.51
N ALA A 81 -25.57 0.14 11.64
CA ALA A 81 -26.16 0.58 12.91
C ALA A 81 -26.53 2.07 12.87
N ASP A 82 -25.76 2.89 12.17
CA ASP A 82 -25.98 4.32 12.04
C ASP A 82 -27.18 4.66 11.17
N ARG A 83 -27.38 3.96 10.04
CA ARG A 83 -28.57 4.08 9.19
C ARG A 83 -29.87 3.85 9.97
N GLN A 84 -29.86 2.92 10.92
CA GLN A 84 -31.04 2.65 11.76
C GLN A 84 -31.26 3.73 12.82
N ARG A 85 -30.18 4.31 13.38
CA ARG A 85 -30.27 5.30 14.46
C ARG A 85 -30.51 6.72 13.97
N ARG A 86 -29.99 7.07 12.79
CA ARG A 86 -29.99 8.42 12.23
C ARG A 86 -30.32 8.39 10.73
N PRO A 87 -31.53 7.95 10.34
CA PRO A 87 -31.90 7.81 8.93
C PRO A 87 -31.75 9.13 8.14
N TRP A 88 -32.00 10.28 8.77
CA TRP A 88 -31.90 11.62 8.16
C TRP A 88 -30.48 12.02 7.70
N VAL A 89 -29.42 11.34 8.17
CA VAL A 89 -28.04 11.59 7.73
C VAL A 89 -27.77 10.93 6.36
N TRP A 90 -28.47 9.84 6.07
CA TRP A 90 -28.30 9.03 4.86
C TRP A 90 -29.30 9.39 3.75
N ASP A 91 -30.33 10.15 4.10
CA ASP A 91 -31.45 10.55 3.23
C ASP A 91 -31.09 11.64 2.19
N LEU A 92 -29.83 12.10 2.16
CA LEU A 92 -29.36 13.10 1.19
C LEU A 92 -29.20 12.54 -0.23
N SER A 93 -29.42 11.23 -0.45
CA SER A 93 -29.32 10.60 -1.78
C SER A 93 -30.67 10.39 -2.49
N GLU A 94 -31.80 10.42 -1.80
CA GLU A 94 -33.13 10.28 -2.42
C GLU A 94 -33.76 11.64 -2.80
N ALA A 95 -33.31 12.74 -2.19
CA ALA A 95 -33.86 14.07 -2.44
C ALA A 95 -33.59 14.63 -3.87
N ASN A 96 -32.72 13.99 -4.67
CA ASN A 96 -32.43 14.42 -6.05
C ASN A 96 -33.03 13.52 -7.14
N ALA A 97 -33.80 12.49 -6.78
CA ALA A 97 -34.42 11.58 -7.76
C ALA A 97 -35.87 11.92 -8.11
N ASP A 98 -36.53 12.85 -7.39
CA ASP A 98 -37.99 13.04 -7.49
C ASP A 98 -38.44 14.47 -7.85
N SER A 99 -37.67 15.16 -8.72
CA SER A 99 -38.11 16.43 -9.34
C SER A 99 -38.20 16.31 -10.86
N GLY A 100 -39.17 15.52 -11.35
CA GLY A 100 -39.51 15.50 -12.77
C GLY A 100 -40.75 14.69 -13.10
N SER A 101 -41.84 15.39 -13.45
CA SER A 101 -43.12 14.91 -14.02
C SER A 101 -44.20 14.52 -12.99
N GLY A 102 -45.38 15.14 -12.91
CA GLY A 102 -46.01 16.08 -13.81
C GLY A 102 -47.40 16.48 -13.28
N VAL A 103 -47.77 17.73 -13.59
CA VAL A 103 -49.11 18.29 -13.80
C VAL A 103 -50.31 17.52 -13.22
N LYS A 104 -51.03 18.16 -12.29
CA LYS A 104 -52.50 18.04 -12.26
C LYS A 104 -53.14 19.42 -12.37
N SER A 105 -53.74 19.62 -13.54
CA SER A 105 -54.69 20.68 -13.89
C SER A 105 -56.05 20.37 -13.27
N CYS A 106 -56.83 21.46 -13.12
CA CYS A 106 -58.21 21.60 -12.65
C CYS A 106 -58.39 21.81 -11.14
#